data_AF-A0A7G9FLP7-F1
#
_entry.id   AF-A0A7G9FLP7-F1
#
_cell.length_a   1.000
_cell.length_b   1.000
_cell.length_c   1.000
_cell.angle_alpha   90.00
_cell.angle_beta   90.00
_cell.angle_gamma   90.00
#
_symmetry.space_group_name_H-M   'P 1'
#
loop_
_entity.id
_entity.type
_entity.pdbx_description
1 polymer ?
#
loop_
_entity_poly.entity_id
_entity_poly.type
_entity_poly.pdbx_seq_one_letter_code
_entity_poly.pdbx_strand_id
1 'polypeptide(L)'
;MMNTTTTIDKATNNQNAFNYAVYMMLGSYFKQMEAVSECYVQKLYLYYVENKREHQYSFEDIAIRFVERVLQKQLPEEIWQERVLVSFFARDGRNYVAFQGARYTLVVQNDYREARTKLQYQLYEDTPAIER
;
A
#
# COMPACT_ATOMS: atom_id res chain seq x y z
N MET A 1 23.80 -23.20 20.54
CA MET A 1 22.86 -22.07 20.33
C MET A 1 23.23 -21.42 19.01
N MET A 2 22.36 -21.48 18.00
CA MET A 2 22.53 -20.71 16.76
C MET A 2 21.98 -19.31 16.99
N ASN A 3 22.85 -18.30 17.01
CA ASN A 3 22.44 -16.90 16.91
C ASN A 3 22.15 -16.62 15.43
N THR A 4 20.92 -16.84 14.98
CA THR A 4 20.45 -16.29 13.71
C THR A 4 20.35 -14.78 13.86
N THR A 5 21.42 -14.07 13.53
CA THR A 5 21.34 -12.64 13.25
C THR A 5 20.51 -12.50 11.98
N THR A 6 19.21 -12.23 12.13
CA THR A 6 18.35 -11.81 11.02
C THR A 6 18.76 -10.39 10.64
N THR A 7 19.77 -10.26 9.77
CA THR A 7 20.11 -8.97 9.16
C THR A 7 18.96 -8.63 8.21
N ILE A 8 17.98 -7.86 8.69
CA ILE A 8 16.94 -7.34 7.81
C ILE A 8 17.65 -6.34 6.88
N ASP A 9 17.68 -6.66 5.59
CA ASP A 9 18.33 -5.84 4.58
C ASP A 9 17.67 -4.45 4.54
N LYS A 10 18.50 -3.41 4.38
CA LYS A 10 18.04 -2.03 4.21
C LYS A 10 17.06 -1.90 3.05
N ALA A 11 17.22 -2.70 1.98
CA ALA A 11 16.26 -2.75 0.88
C ALA A 11 14.87 -3.20 1.35
N THR A 12 14.79 -4.22 2.21
CA THR A 12 13.54 -4.68 2.82
C THR A 12 12.93 -3.62 3.74
N ASN A 13 13.76 -2.90 4.52
CA ASN A 13 13.27 -1.81 5.37
C ASN A 13 12.67 -0.66 4.54
N ASN A 14 13.36 -0.23 3.49
CA ASN A 14 12.86 0.83 2.60
C ASN A 14 11.58 0.40 1.88
N GLN A 15 11.50 -0.85 1.45
CA GLN A 15 10.29 -1.41 0.86
C GLN A 15 9.12 -1.44 1.86
N ASN A 16 9.36 -1.77 3.14
CA ASN A 16 8.33 -1.71 4.17
C ASN A 16 7.91 -0.27 4.50
N ALA A 17 8.85 0.67 4.54
CA ALA A 17 8.56 2.09 4.66
C ALA A 17 7.71 2.60 3.49
N PHE A 18 8.01 2.14 2.27
CA PHE A 18 7.22 2.49 1.09
C PHE A 18 5.81 1.88 1.12
N ASN A 19 5.67 0.62 1.57
CA ASN A 19 4.36 0.00 1.82
C ASN A 19 3.51 0.86 2.77
N TYR A 20 4.12 1.41 3.83
CA TYR A 20 3.44 2.32 4.75
C TYR A 20 2.97 3.61 4.06
N ALA A 21 3.84 4.23 3.26
CA ALA A 21 3.50 5.46 2.55
C ALA A 21 2.35 5.23 1.54
N VAL A 22 2.37 4.12 0.80
CA VAL A 22 1.27 3.73 -0.09
C VAL A 22 -0.01 3.54 0.72
N TYR A 23 0.02 2.80 1.84
CA TYR A 23 -1.12 2.62 2.72
C TYR A 23 -1.71 3.95 3.19
N MET A 24 -0.88 4.85 3.74
CA MET A 24 -1.36 6.12 4.29
C MET A 24 -1.86 7.08 3.22
N MET A 25 -1.08 7.28 2.15
CA MET A 25 -1.39 8.28 1.13
C MET A 25 -2.54 7.84 0.23
N LEU A 26 -2.61 6.58 -0.20
CA LEU A 26 -3.78 6.10 -0.95
C LEU A 26 -5.00 5.97 -0.04
N GLY A 27 -4.78 5.48 1.18
CA GLY A 27 -5.82 5.30 2.19
C GLY A 27 -6.64 6.57 2.46
N SER A 28 -5.99 7.74 2.47
CA SER A 28 -6.66 9.02 2.73
C SER A 28 -7.66 9.45 1.66
N TYR A 29 -7.65 8.85 0.46
CA TYR A 29 -8.63 9.15 -0.59
C TYR A 29 -9.94 8.38 -0.43
N PHE A 30 -9.94 7.30 0.36
CA PHE A 30 -11.15 6.54 0.65
C PHE A 30 -11.96 7.20 1.76
N LYS A 31 -13.27 6.95 1.75
CA LYS A 31 -14.19 7.45 2.79
C LYS A 31 -13.80 6.99 4.20
N GLN A 32 -13.36 5.75 4.32
CA GLN A 32 -12.83 5.18 5.56
C GLN A 32 -11.85 4.06 5.22
N MET A 33 -10.80 3.93 6.02
CA MET A 33 -9.80 2.89 5.88
C MET A 33 -9.53 2.23 7.23
N GLU A 34 -9.52 0.91 7.25
CA GLU A 34 -9.11 0.09 8.38
C GLU A 34 -8.10 -0.96 7.92
N ALA A 35 -7.09 -1.26 8.73
CA ALA A 35 -6.13 -2.31 8.41
C ALA A 35 -6.58 -3.65 8.99
N VAL A 36 -6.40 -4.75 8.24
CA VAL A 36 -6.61 -6.11 8.75
C VAL A 36 -5.73 -6.39 9.98
N SER A 37 -4.53 -5.81 10.02
CA SER A 37 -3.59 -5.95 11.13
C SER A 37 -2.99 -4.60 11.51
N GLU A 38 -3.51 -4.01 12.58
CA GLU A 38 -2.97 -2.77 13.15
C GLU A 38 -1.52 -2.94 13.61
N CYS A 39 -1.18 -4.09 14.21
CA CYS A 39 0.18 -4.39 14.64
C CYS A 39 1.16 -4.39 13.46
N TYR A 40 0.75 -4.91 12.31
CA TYR A 40 1.58 -4.87 11.11
C TYR A 40 1.77 -3.45 10.60
N VAL A 41 0.72 -2.62 10.59
CA VAL A 41 0.83 -1.21 10.22
C VAL A 41 1.77 -0.44 11.15
N GLN A 42 1.70 -0.68 12.46
CA GLN A 42 2.63 -0.08 13.43
C GLN A 42 4.08 -0.49 13.14
N LYS A 43 4.32 -1.76 12.77
CA LYS A 43 5.64 -2.20 12.35
C LYS A 43 6.10 -1.47 11.07
N LEU A 44 5.23 -1.31 10.08
CA LEU A 44 5.55 -0.55 8.86
C LEU A 44 5.85 0.92 9.15
N TYR A 45 5.10 1.53 10.07
CA TYR A 45 5.32 2.90 10.53
C TYR A 45 6.71 3.08 11.15
N LEU A 46 7.20 2.10 11.92
CA LEU A 46 8.56 2.17 12.48
C LEU A 46 9.62 2.28 11.38
N TYR A 47 9.53 1.44 10.34
CA TYR A 47 10.44 1.54 9.19
C TYR A 47 10.33 2.89 8.46
N TYR A 48 9.12 3.45 8.41
CA TYR A 48 8.88 4.75 7.80
C TYR A 48 9.57 5.89 8.57
N VAL A 49 9.38 5.97 9.89
CA VAL A 49 9.95 7.05 10.70
C VAL A 49 11.46 6.95 10.88
N GLU A 50 12.03 5.75 10.78
CA GLU A 50 13.48 5.52 10.79
C GLU A 50 14.18 6.08 9.54
N ASN A 51 13.44 6.30 8.45
CA ASN A 51 14.00 6.91 7.24
C ASN A 51 14.23 8.42 7.42
N LYS A 52 15.18 8.99 6.66
CA LYS A 52 15.36 10.45 6.59
C LYS A 52 14.10 11.11 6.04
N ARG A 53 13.81 12.35 6.48
CA ARG A 53 12.64 13.12 5.99
C ARG A 53 12.59 13.26 4.48
N GLU A 54 13.73 13.45 3.82
CA GLU A 54 13.79 13.53 2.36
C GLU A 54 13.27 12.24 1.69
N HIS A 55 13.58 11.07 2.25
CA HIS A 55 13.06 9.80 1.74
C HIS A 55 11.57 9.64 2.05
N GLN A 56 11.13 10.03 3.25
CA GLN A 56 9.72 10.06 3.61
C GLN A 56 8.90 10.88 2.61
N TYR A 57 9.33 12.12 2.32
CA TYR A 57 8.69 12.98 1.32
C TYR A 57 8.74 12.37 -0.09
N SER A 58 9.84 11.71 -0.45
CA SER A 58 9.91 11.01 -1.73
C SER A 58 8.90 9.86 -1.81
N PHE A 59 8.67 9.12 -0.72
CA PHE A 59 7.68 8.04 -0.71
C PHE A 59 6.27 8.59 -0.87
N GLU A 60 5.95 9.65 -0.12
CA GLU A 60 4.66 10.33 -0.16
C GLU A 60 4.38 10.91 -1.56
N ASP A 61 5.32 11.65 -2.15
CA ASP A 61 5.17 12.26 -3.48
C ASP A 61 4.94 11.20 -4.58
N ILE A 62 5.64 10.06 -4.50
CA ILE A 62 5.42 8.95 -5.45
C ILE A 62 3.99 8.39 -5.31
N ALA A 63 3.53 8.15 -4.08
CA ALA A 63 2.21 7.59 -3.84
C ALA A 63 1.09 8.58 -4.24
N ILE A 64 1.19 9.85 -3.84
CA ILE A 64 0.24 10.91 -4.18
C ILE A 64 0.15 11.08 -5.69
N ARG A 65 1.28 11.20 -6.39
CA ARG A 65 1.29 11.34 -7.85
C ARG A 65 0.66 10.15 -8.55
N PHE A 66 0.83 8.95 -8.01
CA PHE A 66 0.18 7.77 -8.58
C PHE A 66 -1.34 7.85 -8.46
N VAL A 67 -1.87 8.31 -7.33
CA VAL A 67 -3.31 8.52 -7.17
C VAL A 67 -3.82 9.58 -8.14
N GLU A 68 -3.28 10.79 -8.07
CA GLU A 68 -3.82 11.95 -8.77
C GLU A 68 -3.64 11.87 -10.30
N ARG A 69 -2.53 11.26 -10.75
CA ARG A 69 -2.20 11.23 -12.18
C ARG A 69 -2.62 9.94 -12.87
N VAL A 70 -2.79 8.84 -12.12
CA VAL A 70 -3.14 7.53 -12.69
C VAL A 70 -4.51 7.10 -12.18
N LEU A 71 -4.66 6.84 -10.88
CA LEU A 71 -5.85 6.17 -10.36
C LEU A 71 -7.12 7.01 -10.52
N GLN A 72 -7.11 8.29 -10.11
CA GLN A 72 -8.28 9.16 -10.21
C GLN A 72 -8.75 9.40 -11.65
N LYS A 73 -7.84 9.22 -12.63
CA LYS A 73 -8.17 9.39 -14.05
C LYS A 73 -8.69 8.12 -14.71
N GLN A 74 -8.40 6.96 -14.14
CA GLN A 74 -8.65 5.65 -14.75
C GLN A 74 -9.66 4.80 -13.97
N LEU A 75 -9.87 5.09 -12.68
CA LEU A 75 -10.81 4.36 -11.83
C LEU A 75 -12.15 5.10 -11.73
N PRO A 76 -13.27 4.36 -11.55
CA PRO A 76 -14.57 4.97 -11.27
C PRO A 76 -14.55 5.81 -9.99
N GLU A 77 -15.26 6.95 -9.95
CA GLU A 77 -15.27 7.85 -8.78
C GLU A 77 -15.89 7.19 -7.53
N GLU A 78 -16.78 6.22 -7.73
CA GLU A 78 -17.50 5.53 -6.67
C GLU A 78 -16.56 4.76 -5.74
N ILE A 79 -15.40 4.32 -6.25
CA ILE A 79 -14.40 3.59 -5.46
C ILE A 79 -13.94 4.39 -4.23
N TRP A 80 -13.83 5.71 -4.37
CA TRP A 80 -13.34 6.60 -3.30
C TRP A 80 -14.37 6.79 -2.19
N GLN A 81 -15.65 6.46 -2.46
CA GLN A 81 -16.71 6.50 -1.46
C GLN A 81 -16.78 5.22 -0.61
N GLU A 82 -15.97 4.21 -0.94
CA GLU A 82 -15.96 2.94 -0.21
C GLU A 82 -15.26 3.05 1.13
N ARG A 83 -15.74 2.22 2.06
CA ARG A 83 -15.01 1.89 3.28
C ARG A 83 -14.18 0.66 2.98
N VAL A 84 -12.87 0.75 3.16
CA VAL A 84 -11.94 -0.30 2.74
C VAL A 84 -11.22 -0.93 3.90
N LEU A 85 -11.09 -2.25 3.84
CA LEU A 85 -10.22 -3.05 4.67
C LEU A 85 -8.90 -3.29 3.93
N VAL A 86 -7.77 -2.98 4.55
CA VAL A 86 -6.46 -2.97 3.89
C VAL A 86 -5.57 -4.10 4.37
N SER A 87 -5.03 -4.83 3.41
CA SER A 87 -4.11 -5.95 3.65
C SER A 87 -2.81 -5.78 2.87
N PHE A 88 -1.76 -6.42 3.37
CA PHE A 88 -0.43 -6.40 2.79
C PHE A 88 0.02 -7.82 2.53
N PHE A 89 0.59 -8.08 1.35
CA PHE A 89 1.12 -9.39 1.02
C PHE A 89 2.26 -9.29 0.01
N ALA A 90 3.08 -10.32 -0.05
CA ALA A 90 4.13 -10.47 -1.03
C ALA A 90 3.86 -11.70 -1.90
N ARG A 91 4.07 -11.57 -3.21
CA ARG A 91 3.91 -12.66 -4.19
C ARG A 91 4.94 -12.49 -5.30
N ASP A 92 5.61 -13.58 -5.66
CA ASP A 92 6.59 -13.62 -6.75
C ASP A 92 7.68 -12.52 -6.65
N GLY A 93 8.13 -12.24 -5.42
CA GLY A 93 9.16 -11.22 -5.14
C GLY A 93 8.67 -9.77 -5.22
N ARG A 94 7.36 -9.55 -5.27
CA ARG A 94 6.72 -8.22 -5.34
C ARG A 94 5.83 -7.99 -4.13
N ASN A 95 5.68 -6.72 -3.76
CA ASN A 95 4.85 -6.31 -2.62
C ASN A 95 3.53 -5.71 -3.11
N TYR A 96 2.49 -5.95 -2.34
CA TYR A 96 1.13 -5.55 -2.67
C TYR A 96 0.45 -4.94 -1.44
N VAL A 97 -0.30 -3.88 -1.68
CA VAL A 97 -1.29 -3.32 -0.75
C VAL A 97 -2.65 -3.45 -1.41
N ALA A 98 -3.57 -4.17 -0.78
CA ALA A 98 -4.92 -4.35 -1.30
C ALA A 98 -5.93 -3.61 -0.42
N PHE A 99 -6.72 -2.75 -1.05
CA PHE A 99 -7.82 -1.99 -0.47
C PHE A 99 -9.12 -2.67 -0.90
N GLN A 100 -9.67 -3.49 -0.01
CA GLN A 100 -10.88 -4.26 -0.28
C GLN A 100 -12.08 -3.52 0.30
N GLY A 101 -12.96 -3.04 -0.57
CA GLY A 101 -14.23 -2.48 -0.18
C GLY A 101 -15.40 -3.43 -0.43
N ALA A 102 -16.61 -2.89 -0.48
CA ALA A 102 -17.84 -3.66 -0.64
C ALA A 102 -18.09 -4.08 -2.09
N ARG A 103 -17.71 -3.25 -3.06
CA ARG A 103 -17.91 -3.51 -4.50
C ARG A 103 -16.60 -3.57 -5.26
N TYR A 104 -15.56 -2.89 -4.78
CA TYR A 104 -14.28 -2.86 -5.44
C TYR A 104 -13.15 -3.37 -4.55
N THR A 105 -12.27 -4.16 -5.15
CA THR A 105 -10.97 -4.48 -4.58
C THR A 105 -9.87 -3.85 -5.44
N LEU A 106 -9.20 -2.83 -4.90
CA LEU A 106 -8.05 -2.19 -5.54
C LEU A 106 -6.76 -2.81 -5.00
N VAL A 107 -5.99 -3.47 -5.86
CA VAL A 107 -4.69 -4.06 -5.52
C VAL A 107 -3.58 -3.21 -6.14
N VAL A 108 -2.70 -2.69 -5.30
CA VAL A 108 -1.55 -1.89 -5.71
C VAL A 108 -0.27 -2.68 -5.53
N GLN A 109 0.33 -3.08 -6.65
CA GLN A 109 1.68 -3.61 -6.67
C GLN A 109 2.66 -2.47 -6.51
N ASN A 110 3.59 -2.62 -5.57
CA ASN A 110 4.62 -1.64 -5.31
C ASN A 110 5.99 -2.32 -5.22
N ASP A 111 6.91 -1.88 -6.10
CA ASP A 111 8.30 -2.35 -6.15
C ASP A 111 9.18 -1.12 -5.95
N TYR A 112 9.59 -0.89 -4.70
CA TYR A 112 10.45 0.22 -4.34
C TYR A 112 11.91 -0.15 -4.59
N ARG A 113 12.54 0.55 -5.54
CA ARG A 113 13.95 0.39 -5.88
C ARG A 113 14.59 1.75 -6.16
N GLU A 114 14.35 2.69 -5.25
CA GLU A 114 14.83 4.08 -5.34
C GLU A 114 14.52 4.66 -6.73
N ALA A 115 15.54 4.83 -7.60
CA ALA A 115 15.41 5.36 -8.95
C ALA A 115 14.52 4.54 -9.91
N ARG A 116 14.17 3.30 -9.58
CA ARG A 116 13.33 2.42 -10.40
C ARG A 116 11.99 2.07 -9.77
N THR A 117 11.55 2.87 -8.80
CA THR A 117 10.28 2.64 -8.11
C THR A 117 9.12 2.59 -9.10
N LYS A 118 8.32 1.54 -9.02
CA LYS A 118 7.16 1.34 -9.90
C LYS A 118 5.92 0.97 -9.10
N LEU A 119 4.85 1.72 -9.34
CA LEU A 119 3.51 1.42 -8.88
C LEU A 119 2.66 0.93 -10.06
N GLN A 120 1.91 -0.14 -9.84
CA GLN A 120 0.92 -0.67 -10.78
C GLN A 120 -0.32 -1.05 -9.99
N TYR A 121 -1.48 -1.03 -10.65
CA TYR A 121 -2.72 -1.40 -9.99
C TYR A 121 -3.49 -2.44 -10.79
N GLN A 122 -4.35 -3.17 -10.09
CA GLN A 122 -5.42 -4.00 -10.62
C GLN A 122 -6.68 -3.65 -9.85
N LEU A 123 -7.78 -3.43 -10.57
CA LEU A 123 -9.09 -3.20 -9.99
C LEU A 123 -9.94 -4.44 -10.28
N TYR A 124 -10.54 -4.98 -9.23
CA TYR A 124 -11.55 -6.03 -9.33
C TYR A 124 -12.88 -5.43 -8.89
N GLU A 125 -13.92 -5.63 -9.71
CA GLU A 125 -15.30 -5.34 -9.32
C GLU A 125 -15.92 -6.64 -8.82
N ASP A 126 -16.17 -6.69 -7.52
CA ASP A 126 -16.87 -7.79 -6.89
C ASP A 126 -18.36 -7.63 -7.20
N THR A 127 -18.93 -8.61 -7.90
CA THR A 127 -20.39 -8.64 -8.08
C THR A 127 -21.00 -8.87 -6.70
N PRO A 128 -21.88 -7.99 -6.19
CA PRO A 128 -22.49 -8.21 -4.88
C PRO A 128 -23.13 -9.60 -4.90
N ALA A 129 -22.76 -10.43 -3.91
CA ALA A 129 -23.41 -11.70 -3.72
C ALA A 129 -24.90 -11.39 -3.58
N ILE A 130 -25.69 -11.82 -4.57
CA ILE A 130 -27.15 -11.73 -4.51
C ILE A 130 -27.54 -12.38 -3.19
N GLU A 131 -28.04 -11.59 -2.24
CA GLU A 131 -28.69 -12.10 -1.04
C GLU A 131 -29.81 -13.03 -1.53
N ARG A 132 -29.62 -14.34 -1.32
CA ARG A 132 -30.63 -15.37 -1.57
C ARG A 132 -31.49 -15.53 -0.32
#